data_AF-A0A8J5NKR1-F1
#
_entry.id   AF-A0A8J5NKR1-F1
#
_cell.length_a   1.000
_cell.length_b   1.000
_cell.length_c   1.000
_cell.angle_alpha   90.00
_cell.angle_beta   90.00
_cell.angle_gamma   90.00
#
_symmetry.space_group_name_H-M   'P 1'
#
loop_
_entity.id
_entity.type
_entity.pdbx_description
1 polymer ?
#
loop_
_entity_poly.entity_id
_entity_poly.type
_entity_poly.pdbx_seq_one_letter_code
_entity_poly.pdbx_strand_id
1 'polypeptide(L)'
;MSSPETQRRLARAKLIASTGYEIMPCSLCIENHTKCVMKDGWKNYSEYTHRGHTYDGKGVTLTEADYLVQEKNHIKAAEEATEEELIQLQRQLNERLSKLMRLRRQKHLI
;
A
#
# COMPACT_ATOMS: atom_id res chain seq x y z
N MET A 1 -33.86 25.59 10.36
CA MET A 1 -32.57 26.33 10.31
C MET A 1 -31.55 25.56 11.15
N SER A 2 -30.37 25.27 10.62
CA SER A 2 -29.31 24.54 11.35
C SER A 2 -28.71 25.41 12.46
N SER A 3 -28.30 24.78 13.57
CA SER A 3 -27.75 25.50 14.73
C SER A 3 -26.47 26.28 14.37
N PRO A 4 -26.15 27.38 15.09
CA PRO A 4 -24.91 28.13 14.88
C PRO A 4 -23.64 27.25 14.96
N GLU A 5 -23.65 26.26 15.84
CA GLU A 5 -22.57 25.28 15.97
C GLU A 5 -22.44 24.39 14.74
N THR A 6 -23.57 23.93 14.19
CA THR A 6 -23.59 23.14 12.95
C THR A 6 -23.02 23.95 11.79
N GLN A 7 -23.37 25.24 11.68
CA GLN A 7 -22.86 26.11 10.63
C GLN A 7 -21.34 26.32 10.75
N ARG A 8 -20.83 26.57 11.95
CA ARG A 8 -19.37 26.68 12.21
C ARG A 8 -18.64 25.40 11.85
N ARG A 9 -19.20 24.25 12.22
CA ARG A 9 -18.64 22.93 11.90
C ARG A 9 -18.54 22.69 10.40
N LEU A 10 -19.61 22.97 9.65
CA LEU A 10 -19.63 22.82 8.19
C LEU A 10 -18.66 23.79 7.50
N ALA A 11 -18.58 25.04 7.96
CA ALA A 11 -17.61 26.01 7.44
C ALA A 11 -16.17 25.54 7.69
N ARG A 12 -15.90 25.00 8.88
CA ARG A 12 -14.59 24.43 9.23
C ARG A 12 -14.24 23.23 8.34
N ALA A 13 -15.17 22.32 8.11
CA ALA A 13 -14.98 21.17 7.23
C ALA A 13 -14.66 21.60 5.79
N LYS A 14 -15.38 22.60 5.26
CA LYS A 14 -15.11 23.17 3.94
C LYS A 14 -13.72 23.79 3.84
N LEU A 15 -13.30 24.53 4.88
CA LEU A 15 -11.97 25.14 4.93
C LEU A 15 -10.86 24.08 4.93
N ILE A 16 -11.03 23.00 5.70
CA ILE A 16 -10.06 21.90 5.69
C ILE A 16 -10.03 21.22 4.32
N ALA A 17 -11.20 20.97 3.71
CA ALA A 17 -11.28 20.35 2.39
C ALA A 17 -10.64 21.20 1.28
N SER A 18 -10.70 22.53 1.36
CA SER A 18 -10.13 23.42 0.34
C SER A 18 -8.68 23.82 0.56
N THR A 19 -8.19 23.81 1.81
CA THR A 19 -6.83 24.28 2.15
C THR A 19 -5.92 23.20 2.72
N GLY A 20 -6.44 22.00 2.94
CA GLY A 20 -5.68 20.86 3.46
C GLY A 20 -4.98 20.07 2.36
N TYR A 21 -4.20 19.09 2.80
CA TYR A 21 -3.54 18.09 1.96
C TYR A 21 -4.19 16.72 2.14
N GLU A 22 -4.15 15.92 1.07
CA GLU A 22 -4.60 14.53 1.11
C GLU A 22 -3.62 13.69 1.91
N ILE A 23 -4.15 12.87 2.81
CA ILE A 23 -3.39 11.89 3.58
C ILE A 23 -3.89 10.48 3.28
N MET A 24 -3.18 9.48 3.79
CA MET A 24 -3.65 8.10 3.79
C MET A 24 -5.07 8.04 4.37
N PRO A 25 -6.03 7.44 3.64
CA PRO A 25 -7.42 7.43 4.06
C PRO A 25 -7.57 6.58 5.33
N CYS A 26 -8.28 7.11 6.33
CA CYS A 26 -8.68 6.34 7.50
C CYS A 26 -9.85 5.40 7.16
N SER A 27 -10.14 4.44 8.03
CA SER A 27 -11.23 3.47 7.86
C SER A 27 -12.55 4.12 7.45
N LEU A 28 -12.93 5.22 8.12
CA LEU A 28 -14.15 5.97 7.80
C LEU A 28 -14.13 6.53 6.36
N CYS A 29 -13.02 7.11 5.93
CA CYS A 29 -12.90 7.66 4.57
C CYS A 29 -12.89 6.55 3.52
N ILE A 30 -12.30 5.38 3.83
CA ILE A 30 -12.34 4.19 2.97
C ILE A 30 -13.79 3.70 2.80
N GLU A 31 -14.51 3.51 3.90
CA GLU A 31 -15.91 3.04 3.90
C GLU A 31 -16.85 3.98 3.14
N ASN A 32 -16.60 5.29 3.20
CA ASN A 32 -17.43 6.29 2.54
C ASN A 32 -16.92 6.67 1.13
N HIS A 33 -15.86 6.03 0.62
CA HIS A 33 -15.21 6.37 -0.65
C HIS A 33 -14.85 7.86 -0.76
N THR A 34 -14.44 8.48 0.34
CA THR A 34 -14.03 9.88 0.39
C THR A 34 -12.53 10.02 0.58
N LYS A 35 -12.00 11.16 0.14
CA LYS A 35 -10.60 11.53 0.39
C LYS A 35 -10.45 12.01 1.82
N CYS A 36 -9.40 11.54 2.51
CA CYS A 36 -9.07 12.05 3.83
C CYS A 36 -8.17 13.28 3.69
N VAL A 37 -8.70 14.45 4.06
CA VAL A 37 -8.00 15.73 3.94
C VAL A 37 -7.74 16.31 5.33
N MET A 38 -6.48 16.68 5.59
CA MET A 38 -6.04 17.31 6.83
C MET A 38 -5.43 18.68 6.57
N LYS A 39 -5.59 19.61 7.51
CA LYS A 39 -4.86 20.89 7.51
C LYS A 39 -3.73 20.83 8.53
N ASP A 40 -2.58 21.39 8.18
CA ASP A 40 -1.43 21.42 9.08
C ASP A 40 -1.74 22.15 10.40
N GLY A 41 -1.19 21.64 11.51
CA GLY A 41 -1.46 22.10 12.87
C GLY A 41 -2.86 21.78 13.41
N TRP A 42 -3.72 21.11 12.64
CA TRP A 42 -5.09 20.77 13.06
C TRP A 42 -5.25 19.27 13.25
N LYS A 43 -5.76 18.85 14.41
CA LYS A 43 -5.95 17.43 14.77
C LYS A 43 -7.15 16.75 14.09
N ASN A 44 -7.93 17.48 13.28
CA ASN A 44 -9.20 17.01 12.74
C ASN A 44 -9.18 17.02 11.20
N TYR A 45 -9.73 15.96 10.60
CA TYR A 45 -9.94 15.86 9.16
C TYR A 45 -11.21 16.54 8.70
N SER A 46 -11.32 16.80 7.39
CA SER A 46 -12.51 17.37 6.76
C SER A 46 -13.77 16.56 7.07
N GLU A 47 -13.72 15.24 6.87
CA GLU A 47 -14.87 14.34 7.01
C GLU A 47 -15.31 14.15 8.47
N TYR A 48 -14.34 13.95 9.38
CA TYR A 48 -14.60 13.89 10.82
C TYR A 48 -15.19 15.21 11.33
N THR A 49 -14.63 16.34 10.89
CA THR A 49 -15.17 17.67 11.21
C THR A 49 -16.58 17.82 10.67
N HIS A 50 -16.84 17.42 9.41
CA HIS A 50 -18.16 17.54 8.78
C HIS A 50 -19.24 16.80 9.59
N ARG A 51 -18.93 15.57 10.01
CA ARG A 51 -19.84 14.67 10.75
C ARG A 51 -19.92 14.98 12.24
N GLY A 52 -19.01 15.79 12.78
CA GLY A 52 -18.95 16.10 14.22
C GLY A 52 -18.35 14.98 15.06
N HIS A 53 -17.51 14.14 14.46
CA HIS A 53 -16.70 13.16 15.17
C HIS A 53 -15.31 13.73 15.45
N THR A 54 -14.76 13.43 16.61
CA THR A 54 -13.35 13.64 16.90
C THR A 54 -12.54 12.52 16.29
N TYR A 55 -11.47 12.86 15.58
CA TYR A 55 -10.51 11.86 15.15
C TYR A 55 -9.74 11.36 16.38
N ASP A 56 -9.60 10.04 16.51
CA ASP A 56 -8.95 9.41 17.67
C ASP A 56 -7.42 9.35 17.55
N GLY A 57 -6.85 9.84 16.46
CA GLY A 57 -5.40 9.93 16.30
C GLY A 57 -4.72 8.59 16.01
N LYS A 58 -5.47 7.50 15.81
CA LYS A 58 -4.91 6.17 15.53
C LYS A 58 -4.56 6.04 14.04
N GLY A 59 -3.65 6.90 13.58
CA GLY A 59 -2.94 6.66 12.33
C GLY A 59 -1.92 5.55 12.51
N VAL A 60 -1.35 5.06 11.41
CA VAL A 60 -0.18 4.18 11.44
C VAL A 60 0.91 4.91 12.23
N THR A 61 1.34 4.34 13.35
CA THR A 61 2.42 4.89 14.16
C THR A 61 3.72 4.87 13.35
N LEU A 62 4.69 5.73 13.70
CA LEU A 62 6.00 5.70 13.04
C LEU A 62 6.64 4.31 13.12
N THR A 63 6.49 3.62 14.24
CA THR A 63 6.96 2.25 14.42
C THR A 63 6.29 1.26 13.48
N GLU A 64 4.97 1.34 13.29
CA GLU A 64 4.25 0.50 12.33
C GLU A 64 4.64 0.84 10.88
N ALA A 65 4.87 2.13 10.58
CA ALA A 65 5.35 2.55 9.27
C ALA A 65 6.76 2.01 8.98
N ASP A 66 7.66 2.10 9.95
CA ASP A 66 9.02 1.55 9.84
C ASP A 66 9.00 0.03 9.66
N TYR A 67 8.14 -0.67 10.40
CA TYR A 67 7.92 -2.11 10.23
C TYR A 67 7.44 -2.45 8.81
N LEU A 68 6.46 -1.71 8.28
CA LEU A 68 5.96 -1.92 6.92
C LEU A 68 7.06 -1.69 5.86
N VAL A 69 7.92 -0.69 6.06
CA VAL A 69 9.05 -0.43 5.16
C VAL A 69 10.06 -1.57 5.22
N GLN A 70 10.39 -2.07 6.41
CA GLN A 70 11.30 -3.20 6.59
C GLN A 70 10.74 -4.48 5.95
N GLU A 71 9.46 -4.78 6.19
CA GLU A 71 8.80 -5.95 5.62
C GLU A 71 8.77 -5.87 4.08
N LYS A 72 8.49 -4.69 3.51
CA LYS A 72 8.54 -4.48 2.06
C LYS A 72 9.94 -4.78 1.50
N ASN A 73 10.99 -4.35 2.18
CA ASN A 73 12.36 -4.59 1.76
C ASN A 73 12.73 -6.07 1.88
N HIS A 74 12.25 -6.76 2.93
CA HIS A 74 12.44 -8.19 3.11
C HIS A 74 11.77 -9.01 2.01
N ILE A 75 10.52 -8.69 1.66
CA ILE A 75 9.79 -9.31 0.55
C ILE A 75 10.57 -9.12 -0.74
N LYS A 76 11.03 -7.90 -1.03
CA LYS A 76 11.78 -7.61 -2.25
C LYS A 76 13.08 -8.44 -2.35
N ALA A 77 13.80 -8.57 -1.25
CA ALA A 77 15.01 -9.39 -1.21
C ALA A 77 14.70 -10.88 -1.43
N ALA A 78 13.59 -11.37 -0.89
CA ALA A 78 13.14 -12.75 -1.10
C ALA A 78 12.69 -12.99 -2.56
N GLU A 79 12.04 -12.02 -3.20
CA GLU A 79 11.70 -12.06 -4.62
C GLU A 79 12.98 -12.16 -5.48
N GLU A 80 13.95 -11.28 -5.26
CA GLU A 80 15.23 -11.26 -5.98
C GLU A 80 15.98 -12.61 -5.83
N ALA A 81 16.06 -13.16 -4.60
CA ALA A 81 16.68 -14.46 -4.36
C ALA A 81 15.95 -15.61 -5.08
N THR A 82 14.60 -15.60 -5.07
CA THR A 82 13.79 -16.61 -5.75
C THR A 82 13.97 -16.54 -7.27
N GLU A 83 14.06 -15.34 -7.84
CA GLU A 83 14.36 -15.14 -9.26
C GLU A 83 15.73 -15.71 -9.65
N GLU A 84 16.76 -15.50 -8.83
CA GLU A 84 18.09 -16.08 -9.05
C GLU A 84 18.06 -17.61 -9.04
N GLU A 85 17.35 -18.22 -8.08
CA GLU A 85 17.16 -19.68 -8.02
C GLU A 85 16.47 -20.21 -9.28
N LEU A 86 15.42 -19.53 -9.75
CA LEU A 86 14.71 -19.91 -10.98
C LEU A 86 15.64 -19.86 -12.20
N ILE A 87 16.49 -18.84 -12.30
CA ILE A 87 17.49 -18.74 -13.38
C ILE A 87 18.47 -19.92 -13.33
N GLN A 88 18.93 -20.31 -12.15
CA GLN A 88 19.84 -21.44 -11.99
C GLN A 88 19.16 -22.77 -12.38
N LEU A 89 17.92 -23.00 -11.91
CA LEU A 89 17.15 -24.19 -12.27
C LEU A 89 16.89 -24.27 -13.77
N GLN A 90 16.59 -23.15 -14.42
CA GLN A 90 16.40 -23.10 -15.87
C GLN A 90 17.69 -23.48 -16.63
N ARG A 91 18.86 -23.04 -16.15
CA ARG A 91 20.17 -23.45 -16.72
C ARG A 91 20.38 -24.95 -16.61
N GLN A 92 20.14 -25.52 -15.42
CA GLN A 92 20.27 -26.97 -15.21
C GLN A 92 19.31 -27.76 -16.10
N LEU A 93 18.05 -27.30 -16.23
CA LEU A 93 17.07 -27.92 -17.12
C LEU A 93 17.58 -27.95 -18.57
N ASN A 94 18.10 -26.83 -19.06
CA ASN A 94 18.63 -26.72 -20.42
C ASN A 94 19.81 -27.68 -20.68
N GLU A 95 20.71 -27.83 -19.71
CA GLU A 95 21.81 -28.80 -19.77
C GLU A 95 21.31 -30.25 -19.85
N ARG A 96 20.34 -30.59 -18.99
CA ARG A 96 19.74 -31.93 -18.95
C ARG A 96 18.96 -32.25 -20.21
N LEU A 97 18.22 -31.29 -20.76
CA LEU A 97 17.52 -31.41 -22.03
C LEU A 97 18.50 -31.62 -23.19
N SER A 98 19.58 -30.85 -23.23
CA SER A 98 20.64 -31.01 -24.25
C SER A 98 21.26 -32.41 -24.21
N LYS A 99 21.53 -32.95 -23.01
CA LYS A 99 21.99 -34.33 -22.82
C LYS A 99 20.95 -35.35 -23.31
N LEU A 100 19.68 -35.16 -22.97
CA LEU A 100 18.59 -36.05 -23.40
C LEU A 100 18.45 -36.07 -24.94
N MET A 101 18.51 -34.90 -25.58
CA MET A 101 18.46 -34.78 -27.04
C MET A 101 19.62 -35.53 -27.70
N ARG A 102 20.85 -35.39 -27.16
CA ARG A 102 22.02 -36.12 -27.66
C ARG A 102 21.82 -37.64 -27.57
N LEU A 103 21.37 -38.14 -26.42
CA LEU A 103 21.13 -39.57 -26.22
C LEU A 103 20.03 -40.09 -27.16
N ARG A 104 18.95 -39.33 -27.35
CA ARG A 104 17.90 -39.68 -28.31
C ARG A 104 18.45 -39.78 -29.73
N ARG A 105 19.29 -38.84 -30.18
CA ARG A 105 19.93 -38.90 -31.50
C ARG A 105 20.82 -40.13 -31.63
N GLN A 106 21.66 -40.42 -30.64
CA GLN A 106 22.51 -41.62 -30.64
C GLN A 106 21.69 -42.91 -30.72
N LYS A 107 20.59 -43.00 -29.99
CA LYS A 107 19.67 -44.14 -30.04
C LYS A 107 19.07 -44.37 -31.43
N HIS A 108 18.83 -43.32 -32.22
CA HIS A 108 18.28 -43.47 -33.59
C HIS A 108 19.32 -43.94 -34.61
N LEU A 109 20.61 -43.91 -34.27
CA LEU A 109 21.72 -44.28 -35.16
C LEU A 109 22.20 -45.73 -34.93
N ILE A 110 21.65 -46.42 -33.94
CA ILE A 110 21.90 -47.83 -33.60
C ILE A 110 20.63 -48.60 -33.95
#